data_AF-A0A381UDL8-F1
#
_entry.id   AF-A0A381UDL8-F1
#
_cell.length_a   1.000
_cell.length_b   1.000
_cell.length_c   1.000
_cell.angle_alpha   90.00
_cell.angle_beta   90.00
_cell.angle_gamma   90.00
#
_symmetry.space_group_name_H-M   'P 1'
#
loop_
_entity.id
_entity.type
_entity.pdbx_description
1 polymer ?
#
loop_
_entity_poly.entity_id
_entity_poly.type
_entity_poly.pdbx_seq_one_letter_code
_entity_poly.pdbx_strand_id
1 'polypeptide(L)' 'MNKQLIEKILCNAKTAKIGVVGDFCLDVYWFLNEIASEKSLETDLPTWPIAEQEYSLGGAGN' A
#
# COMPACT_ATOMS: atom_id res chain seq x y z
N MET A 1 11.30 30.97 -14.75
CA MET A 1 11.08 29.64 -15.37
C MET A 1 10.15 29.82 -16.56
N ASN A 2 10.49 29.31 -17.75
CA ASN A 2 9.76 29.60 -18.99
C ASN A 2 8.44 28.79 -19.07
N LYS A 3 7.29 29.48 -19.02
CA LYS A 3 5.94 28.89 -19.07
C LYS A 3 5.73 27.99 -20.29
N GLN A 4 6.22 28.39 -21.46
CA GLN A 4 6.05 27.65 -22.71
C GLN A 4 6.79 26.30 -22.68
N LEU A 5 7.92 26.23 -21.99
CA LEU A 5 8.67 25.00 -21.83
C LEU A 5 7.91 24.00 -20.95
N ILE A 6 7.31 24.48 -19.86
CA ILE A 6 6.50 23.63 -18.95
C ILE A 6 5.28 23.08 -19.68
N GLU A 7 4.55 23.93 -20.40
CA GLU A 7 3.38 23.52 -21.17
C GLU A 7 3.73 22.44 -22.20
N LYS A 8 4.86 22.59 -22.90
CA LYS A 8 5.35 21.61 -23.87
C LYS A 8 5.69 20.27 -23.21
N ILE A 9 6.36 20.28 -22.05
CA ILE A 9 6.70 19.06 -21.31
C ILE A 9 5.42 18.33 -20.85
N LEU A 10 4.45 19.05 -20.28
CA LEU A 10 3.19 18.46 -19.82
C LEU A 10 2.38 17.88 -20.98
N CYS A 11 2.39 18.55 -22.14
CA CYS A 11 1.71 18.04 -23.34
C CYS A 11 2.34 16.72 -23.81
N ASN A 12 3.67 16.64 -23.83
CA ASN A 12 4.39 15.44 -24.26
C ASN A 12 4.26 14.30 -23.25
N ALA A 13 4.22 14.58 -21.95
CA ALA A 13 4.06 13.56 -20.91
C ALA A 13 2.75 12.78 -21.05
N LYS A 14 1.67 13.45 -21.49
CA LYS A 14 0.35 12.82 -21.68
C LYS A 14 0.31 11.76 -22.77
N THR A 15 1.23 11.81 -23.74
CA THR A 15 1.26 10.89 -24.89
C THR A 15 2.42 9.90 -24.82
N ALA A 16 3.21 9.95 -23.76
CA ALA A 16 4.34 9.05 -23.56
C ALA A 16 3.83 7.60 -23.40
N LYS A 17 4.50 6.66 -24.08
CA LYS A 17 4.29 5.23 -23.84
C LYS A 17 5.12 4.84 -22.61
N ILE A 18 4.46 4.35 -21.57
CA ILE A 18 5.09 3.98 -20.30
C ILE A 18 4.98 2.45 -20.16
N GLY A 19 6.12 1.79 -20.01
CA GLY A 19 6.19 0.40 -19.57
C GLY A 19 6.34 0.36 -18.06
N VAL A 20 5.52 -0.43 -17.37
CA VAL A 20 5.63 -0.69 -15.94
C VAL A 20 6.06 -2.13 -15.77
N VAL A 21 7.16 -2.35 -15.05
CA VAL A 21 7.68 -3.67 -14.70
C VAL A 21 7.87 -3.66 -13.19
N GLY A 22 7.59 -4.78 -12.55
CA GLY A 22 7.72 -4.93 -11.10
C GLY A 22 6.83 -6.05 -10.60
N ASP A 23 6.93 -6.31 -9.31
CA ASP A 23 6.12 -7.31 -8.64
C ASP A 23 4.73 -6.76 -8.31
N PHE A 24 3.71 -7.58 -8.57
CA PHE A 24 2.35 -7.29 -8.12
C PHE A 24 2.23 -7.71 -6.67
N CYS A 25 2.20 -6.72 -5.78
CA CYS A 25 2.08 -6.96 -4.35
C CYS A 25 0.66 -6.71 -3.86
N LEU A 26 0.32 -7.35 -2.75
CA LEU A 26 -0.91 -7.08 -2.01
C LEU A 26 -0.51 -6.42 -0.70
N ASP A 27 -1.02 -5.21 -0.47
CA ASP A 27 -0.91 -4.58 0.84
C ASP A 27 -2.03 -5.15 1.73
N VAL A 28 -1.64 -5.58 2.93
CA VAL A 28 -2.55 -6.18 3.92
C VAL A 28 -2.54 -5.31 5.16
N TYR A 29 -3.71 -4.82 5.55
CA TYR A 29 -3.92 -4.04 6.76
C TYR A 29 -4.75 -4.85 7.74
N TRP A 30 -4.29 -4.91 8.99
CA TRP A 30 -4.99 -5.57 10.07
C TRP A 30 -5.29 -4.57 11.18
N PHE A 31 -6.56 -4.47 11.54
CA PHE A 31 -7.03 -3.59 12.59
C PHE A 31 -7.19 -4.41 13.87
N LEU A 32 -6.37 -4.07 14.87
CA LEU A 32 -6.33 -4.76 16.15
C LEU A 32 -7.47 -4.30 17.07
N ASN A 33 -8.03 -5.25 17.82
CA ASN A 33 -8.88 -4.94 18.96
C ASN A 33 -8.21 -5.36 20.26
N GLU A 34 -7.33 -4.51 20.79
CA GLU A 34 -6.55 -4.80 21.99
C GLU A 34 -7.41 -5.09 23.24
N ILE A 35 -8.66 -4.60 23.29
CA ILE A 35 -9.58 -4.88 24.41
C ILE A 35 -9.96 -6.37 24.46
N ALA A 36 -10.01 -7.03 23.30
CA ALA A 36 -10.30 -8.47 23.21
C ALA A 36 -9.05 -9.33 23.43
N SER A 37 -7.91 -8.75 23.85
CA SER A 37 -6.69 -9.51 24.10
C SER A 37 -6.87 -10.47 25.28
N GLU A 38 -6.47 -11.71 25.06
CA GLU A 38 -6.51 -12.79 26.03
C GLU A 38 -5.13 -13.44 26.15
N LYS A 39 -4.88 -14.23 27.18
CA LYS A 39 -3.65 -15.01 27.26
C LYS A 39 -3.76 -16.24 26.36
N SER A 40 -2.75 -16.47 25.52
CA SER A 40 -2.58 -17.72 24.76
C SER A 40 -2.43 -18.90 25.71
N LEU A 41 -3.16 -19.98 25.46
CA LEU A 41 -3.10 -21.20 26.26
C LEU A 41 -1.73 -21.90 26.14
N GLU A 42 -1.12 -21.83 24.97
CA GLU A 42 0.13 -22.50 24.63
C GLU A 42 1.36 -21.76 25.14
N THR A 43 1.30 -20.42 25.22
CA THR A 43 2.48 -19.58 25.46
C THR A 43 2.35 -18.65 26.65
N ASP A 44 1.15 -18.47 27.21
CA ASP A 44 0.81 -17.51 28.27
C ASP A 44 1.07 -16.03 27.89
N LEU A 45 1.35 -15.75 26.61
CA LEU A 45 1.53 -14.40 26.08
C LEU A 45 0.18 -13.78 25.68
N PRO A 46 0.03 -12.43 25.74
CA PRO A 46 -1.16 -11.74 25.23
C PRO A 46 -1.37 -11.97 23.73
N THR A 47 -2.62 -12.21 23.32
CA THR A 47 -3.03 -12.34 21.93
C THR A 47 -3.24 -10.96 21.28
N TRP A 48 -3.14 -10.93 19.96
CA TRP A 48 -3.32 -9.74 19.13
C TRP A 48 -4.52 -9.97 18.21
N PRO A 49 -5.76 -9.92 18.75
CA PRO A 49 -6.94 -10.26 17.98
C PRO A 49 -7.20 -9.20 16.90
N ILE A 50 -7.35 -9.67 15.67
CA ILE A 50 -7.66 -8.83 14.51
C ILE A 50 -9.18 -8.72 14.40
N ALA A 51 -9.70 -7.50 14.47
CA ALA A 51 -11.12 -7.21 14.29
C ALA A 51 -11.49 -7.13 12.80
N GLU A 52 -10.65 -6.45 12.01
CA GLU A 52 -10.91 -6.19 10.60
C GLU A 52 -9.65 -6.34 9.76
N GLN A 53 -9.84 -6.71 8.49
CA GLN A 53 -8.76 -6.90 7.54
C GLN A 53 -9.11 -6.20 6.23
N GLU A 54 -8.19 -5.39 5.73
CA GLU A 54 -8.32 -4.71 4.45
C GLU A 54 -7.16 -5.09 3.53
N TYR A 55 -7.48 -5.19 2.24
CA TYR A 55 -6.57 -5.62 1.21
C TYR A 55 -6.60 -4.62 0.06
N SER A 56 -5.44 -4.12 -0.33
CA SER A 56 -5.31 -3.22 -1.48
C SER A 56 -4.18 -3.66 -2.40
N LEU A 57 -4.28 -3.28 -3.67
CA LEU A 57 -3.16 -3.43 -4.60
C LEU A 57 -1.97 -2.62 -4.08
N GLY A 58 -0.88 -3.33 -3.82
CA GLY A 58 0.37 -2.77 -3.36
C GLY A 58 1.42 -2.80 -4.46
N GLY A 59 2.66 -2.50 -4.08
CA GLY A 59 3.78 -2.49 -5.01
C GLY A 59 3.80 -1.21 -5.84
N ALA A 60 4.49 -0.19 -5.35
CA ALA A 60 4.87 0.93 -6.18
C ALA A 60 6.03 0.45 -7.07
N GLY A 61 5.74 0.15 -8.34
CA GLY A 61 6.64 -0.50 -9.31
C GLY A 61 8.14 -0.31 -9.03
N ASN A 62 8.79 -1.41 -8.61
CA ASN A 62 10.23 -1.48 -8.36
C ASN A 62 11.01 -1.54 -9.68
#